data_AF-A0A8W8MIC7-F1
#
_entry.id   AF-A0A8W8MIC7-F1
#
_cell.length_a   1.000
_cell.length_b   1.000
_cell.length_c   1.000
_cell.angle_alpha   90.00
_cell.angle_beta   90.00
_cell.angle_gamma   90.00
#
_symmetry.space_group_name_H-M   'P 1'
#
loop_
_entity.id
_entity.type
_entity.pdbx_description
1 polymer ?
#
loop_
_entity_poly.entity_id
_entity_poly.type
_entity_poly.pdbx_seq_one_letter_code
_entity_poly.pdbx_strand_id
1 'polypeptide(L)'
;MPLLAKTFETILGDPHALYNGSLADDVVADIREAGGIITKKDLQNYVAVIKEPLVIKLNDNSTIFTPPPPSSGAVYAMFLNIADKYRFTPDSVSTTKNSTLTWHRIAEAMLFAYGKRSSLGDPDMKSQSFKNLIDEVELHNDVVKNL
;
A
#
# COMPACT_ATOMS: atom_id res chain seq x y z
N MET A 1 2.07 -9.15 29.60
CA MET A 1 1.93 -10.24 28.61
C MET A 1 3.13 -11.20 28.72
N PRO A 2 3.13 -12.13 29.68
CA PRO A 2 4.31 -12.97 29.96
C PRO A 2 4.65 -13.96 28.83
N LEU A 3 3.66 -14.48 28.09
CA LEU A 3 3.90 -15.41 26.98
C LEU A 3 4.61 -14.74 25.79
N LEU A 4 4.18 -13.55 25.39
CA LEU A 4 4.84 -12.80 24.31
C LEU A 4 6.28 -12.40 24.69
N ALA A 5 6.53 -12.09 25.97
CA ALA A 5 7.90 -11.81 26.43
C ALA A 5 8.83 -13.02 26.21
N LYS A 6 8.37 -14.23 26.54
CA LYS A 6 9.10 -15.48 26.27
C LYS A 6 9.32 -15.72 24.77
N THR A 7 8.33 -15.39 23.93
CA THR A 7 8.48 -15.45 22.47
C THR A 7 9.59 -14.52 21.99
N PHE A 8 9.64 -13.28 22.49
CA PHE A 8 10.70 -12.33 22.14
C PHE A 8 12.08 -12.75 22.67
N GLU A 9 12.18 -13.31 23.88
CA GLU A 9 13.43 -13.89 24.39
C GLU A 9 13.94 -15.02 23.48
N THR A 10 13.03 -15.87 22.97
CA THR A 10 13.37 -16.95 22.04
C THR A 10 13.87 -16.39 20.70
N ILE A 11 13.19 -15.39 20.13
CA ILE A 11 13.60 -14.73 18.87
C ILE A 11 14.95 -14.00 19.04
N LEU A 12 15.19 -13.41 20.21
CA LEU A 12 16.45 -12.74 20.52
C LEU A 12 17.62 -13.73 20.52
N GLY A 13 17.40 -14.95 21.01
CA GLY A 13 18.39 -16.02 20.99
C GLY A 13 18.57 -16.69 19.62
N ASP A 14 17.49 -16.81 18.85
CA ASP A 14 17.50 -17.35 17.49
C ASP A 14 16.48 -16.61 16.59
N PRO A 15 16.92 -15.75 15.66
CA PRO A 15 16.03 -15.01 14.78
C PRO A 15 15.26 -15.91 13.80
N HIS A 16 15.69 -17.16 13.60
CA HIS A 16 15.02 -18.14 12.74
C HIS A 16 13.98 -18.98 13.50
N ALA A 17 13.85 -18.81 14.82
CA ALA A 17 12.97 -19.62 15.66
C ALA A 17 11.51 -19.64 15.16
N LEU A 18 11.03 -18.51 14.63
CA LEU A 18 9.68 -18.35 14.10
C LEU A 18 9.42 -19.08 12.78
N TYR A 19 10.42 -19.19 11.91
CA TYR A 19 10.24 -19.72 10.56
C TYR A 19 10.70 -21.17 10.44
N ASN A 20 11.79 -21.53 11.15
CA ASN A 20 12.44 -22.83 11.02
C ASN A 20 12.64 -23.55 12.37
N GLY A 21 12.38 -22.90 13.51
CA GLY A 21 12.68 -23.43 14.85
C GLY A 21 11.44 -23.85 15.66
N SER A 22 11.55 -23.77 16.99
CA SER A 22 10.51 -24.24 17.92
C SER A 22 9.22 -23.43 17.84
N LEU A 23 9.32 -22.11 17.66
CA LEU A 23 8.14 -21.25 17.53
C LEU A 23 7.35 -21.55 16.25
N ALA A 24 8.00 -22.03 15.20
CA ALA A 24 7.32 -22.44 13.97
C ALA A 24 6.37 -23.62 14.21
N ASP A 25 6.75 -24.56 15.08
CA ASP A 25 5.89 -25.71 15.42
C ASP A 25 4.69 -25.27 16.27
N ASP A 26 4.92 -24.38 17.25
CA ASP A 26 3.86 -23.79 18.09
C ASP A 26 2.83 -23.05 17.23
N VAL A 27 3.28 -22.18 16.31
CA VAL A 27 2.40 -21.42 15.40
C VAL A 27 1.57 -22.35 14.50
N VAL A 28 2.18 -23.41 13.95
CA VAL A 28 1.47 -24.37 13.10
C VAL A 28 0.44 -25.15 13.91
N ALA A 29 0.75 -25.53 15.15
CA ALA A 29 -0.19 -26.19 16.03
C ALA A 29 -1.40 -25.29 16.33
N ASP A 30 -1.16 -24.04 16.75
CA ASP A 30 -2.21 -23.07 17.05
C ASP A 30 -3.13 -22.80 15.84
N ILE A 31 -2.54 -22.61 14.64
CA ILE A 31 -3.32 -22.38 13.41
C ILE A 31 -4.16 -23.61 13.05
N ARG A 32 -3.62 -24.82 13.19
CA ARG A 32 -4.35 -26.06 12.89
C ARG A 32 -5.44 -26.35 13.89
N GLU A 33 -5.21 -26.09 15.18
CA GLU A 33 -6.24 -26.18 16.22
C GLU A 33 -7.43 -25.26 15.90
N ALA A 34 -7.15 -24.07 15.36
CA ALA A 34 -8.16 -23.14 14.87
C ALA A 34 -8.77 -23.52 13.49
N GLY A 35 -8.39 -24.65 12.89
CA GLY A 35 -8.91 -25.15 11.61
C GLY A 35 -8.22 -24.58 10.36
N GLY A 36 -7.08 -23.90 10.51
CA GLY A 36 -6.27 -23.39 9.41
C GLY A 36 -5.40 -24.45 8.73
N ILE A 37 -4.83 -24.08 7.58
CA ILE A 37 -4.10 -25.01 6.68
C ILE A 37 -2.60 -24.75 6.59
N ILE A 38 -2.09 -23.75 7.32
CA ILE A 38 -0.66 -23.41 7.29
C ILE A 38 0.18 -24.58 7.80
N THR A 39 1.27 -24.84 7.12
CA THR A 39 2.23 -25.89 7.43
C THR A 39 3.58 -25.28 7.80
N LYS A 40 4.45 -26.06 8.45
CA LYS A 40 5.82 -25.64 8.72
C LYS A 40 6.57 -25.27 7.45
N LYS A 41 6.29 -25.98 6.35
CA LYS A 41 6.89 -25.71 5.03
C LYS A 41 6.50 -24.33 4.50
N ASP A 42 5.30 -23.84 4.78
CA ASP A 42 4.88 -22.49 4.38
C ASP A 42 5.69 -21.41 5.11
N LEU A 43 5.95 -21.61 6.41
CA LEU A 43 6.81 -20.72 7.19
C LEU A 43 8.26 -20.77 6.71
N GLN A 44 8.79 -21.95 6.45
CA GLN A 44 10.17 -22.14 5.97
C GLN A 44 10.43 -21.54 4.58
N ASN A 45 9.42 -21.55 3.71
CA ASN A 45 9.51 -20.99 2.36
C ASN A 45 9.22 -19.48 2.32
N TYR A 46 8.80 -18.88 3.42
CA TYR A 46 8.52 -17.45 3.46
C TYR A 46 9.81 -16.65 3.29
N VAL A 47 9.78 -15.69 2.37
CA VAL A 47 10.89 -14.74 2.14
C VAL A 47 10.30 -13.33 2.05
N ALA A 48 10.88 -12.40 2.80
CA ALA A 48 10.55 -10.99 2.67
C ALA A 48 11.10 -10.46 1.34
N VAL A 49 10.23 -9.81 0.55
CA VAL A 49 10.60 -9.22 -0.75
C VAL A 49 10.76 -7.71 -0.58
N ILE A 50 11.91 -7.18 -0.99
CA ILE A 50 12.15 -5.74 -1.08
C ILE A 50 11.66 -5.27 -2.45
N LYS A 51 10.81 -4.24 -2.48
CA LYS A 51 10.27 -3.64 -3.71
C LYS A 51 10.58 -2.15 -3.72
N GLU A 52 10.91 -1.62 -4.90
CA GLU A 52 11.05 -0.19 -5.11
C GLU A 52 9.72 0.54 -4.87
N PRO A 53 9.72 1.72 -4.23
CA PRO A 53 8.52 2.50 -4.02
C PRO A 53 8.00 3.11 -5.33
N LEU A 54 6.70 3.37 -5.37
CA LEU A 54 6.13 4.30 -6.33
C LEU A 54 6.51 5.73 -5.91
N VAL A 55 6.93 6.54 -6.87
CA VAL A 55 7.42 7.90 -6.64
C VAL A 55 6.49 8.90 -7.31
N ILE A 56 6.01 9.87 -6.54
CA ILE A 56 5.12 10.94 -7.00
C ILE A 56 5.82 12.27 -6.77
N LYS A 57 5.77 13.17 -7.75
CA LYS A 57 6.26 14.54 -7.62
C LYS A 57 5.08 15.49 -7.68
N LEU A 58 4.96 16.34 -6.68
CA LEU A 58 3.91 17.35 -6.61
C LEU A 58 4.41 18.70 -7.14
N ASN A 59 3.47 19.59 -7.46
CA ASN A 59 3.74 20.92 -8.01
C ASN A 59 4.53 21.84 -7.07
N ASP A 60 4.55 21.56 -5.77
CA ASP A 60 5.33 22.29 -4.76
C ASP A 60 6.77 21.79 -4.62
N ASN A 61 7.21 20.90 -5.52
CA ASN A 61 8.48 20.17 -5.51
C ASN A 61 8.62 19.11 -4.41
N SER A 62 7.55 18.78 -3.70
CA SER A 62 7.54 17.64 -2.78
C SER A 62 7.62 16.32 -3.54
N THR A 63 8.38 15.37 -3.00
CA THR A 63 8.45 13.99 -3.50
C THR A 63 7.85 13.04 -2.47
N ILE A 64 6.89 12.23 -2.90
CA ILE A 64 6.20 11.25 -2.05
C ILE A 64 6.56 9.85 -2.52
N PHE A 65 6.92 9.01 -1.56
CA PHE A 65 7.20 7.59 -1.76
C PHE A 65 6.07 6.77 -1.16
N THR A 66 5.50 5.85 -1.94
CA THR A 66 4.38 5.01 -1.50
C THR A 66 4.58 3.57 -1.97
N PRO A 67 4.15 2.54 -1.21
CA PRO A 67 4.41 1.15 -1.58
C PRO A 67 3.72 0.77 -2.90
N PRO A 68 4.36 -0.06 -3.76
CA PRO A 68 3.71 -0.62 -4.93
C PRO A 68 2.68 -1.69 -4.53
N PRO A 69 1.90 -2.20 -5.50
CA PRO A 69 1.06 -3.37 -5.27
C PRO A 69 1.86 -4.57 -4.71
N PRO A 70 1.28 -5.39 -3.84
CA PRO A 70 -0.16 -5.54 -3.54
C PRO A 70 -0.78 -4.46 -2.63
N SER A 71 -0.01 -3.48 -2.16
CA SER A 71 -0.54 -2.35 -1.39
C SER A 71 -1.41 -1.40 -2.23
N SER A 72 -2.16 -0.53 -1.56
CA SER A 72 -2.98 0.52 -2.18
C SER A 72 -2.23 1.83 -2.43
N GLY A 73 -0.89 1.83 -2.41
CA GLY A 73 -0.11 3.05 -2.68
C GLY A 73 -0.36 3.66 -4.06
N ALA A 74 -0.65 2.84 -5.08
CA ALA A 74 -1.05 3.32 -6.40
C ALA A 74 -2.39 4.10 -6.39
N VAL A 75 -3.34 3.72 -5.54
CA VAL A 75 -4.61 4.46 -5.35
C VAL A 75 -4.33 5.82 -4.73
N TYR A 76 -3.47 5.85 -3.72
CA TYR A 76 -3.06 7.09 -3.07
C TYR A 76 -2.32 8.02 -4.05
N ALA A 77 -1.42 7.45 -4.86
CA ALA A 77 -0.71 8.17 -5.91
C ALA A 77 -1.66 8.84 -6.91
N MET A 78 -2.65 8.08 -7.40
CA MET A 78 -3.66 8.60 -8.31
C MET A 78 -4.50 9.72 -7.70
N PHE A 79 -4.95 9.54 -6.45
CA PHE A 79 -5.65 10.59 -5.72
C PHE A 79 -4.83 11.87 -5.63
N LEU A 80 -3.56 11.78 -5.22
CA LEU A 80 -2.68 12.94 -5.10
C LEU A 80 -2.42 13.63 -6.45
N ASN A 81 -2.19 12.87 -7.52
CA ASN A 81 -2.02 13.41 -8.87
C ASN A 81 -3.24 14.20 -9.36
N ILE A 82 -4.45 13.79 -8.96
CA ILE A 82 -5.68 14.53 -9.28
C ILE A 82 -5.83 15.75 -8.36
N ALA A 83 -5.63 15.56 -7.05
CA ALA A 83 -5.82 16.61 -6.05
C ALA A 83 -4.84 17.78 -6.25
N ASP A 84 -3.58 17.48 -6.60
CA ASP A 84 -2.52 18.47 -6.80
C ASP A 84 -2.83 19.44 -7.96
N LYS A 85 -3.59 19.00 -8.96
CA LYS A 85 -4.05 19.86 -10.08
C LYS A 85 -4.95 21.01 -9.61
N TYR A 86 -5.62 20.87 -8.48
CA TYR A 86 -6.48 21.93 -7.95
C TYR A 86 -5.70 23.04 -7.22
N ARG A 87 -4.40 22.84 -6.96
CA ARG A 87 -3.50 23.81 -6.31
C ARG A 87 -4.13 24.45 -5.08
N PHE A 88 -4.61 23.62 -4.16
CA PHE A 88 -5.29 24.10 -2.96
C PHE A 88 -4.41 25.07 -2.18
N THR A 89 -5.01 26.17 -1.73
CA THR A 89 -4.37 27.21 -0.92
C THR A 89 -5.20 27.45 0.34
N PRO A 90 -4.73 28.27 1.29
CA PRO A 90 -5.58 28.68 2.41
C PRO A 90 -6.91 29.31 1.99
N ASP A 91 -6.98 29.96 0.81
CA ASP A 91 -8.24 30.50 0.29
C ASP A 91 -9.25 29.42 -0.13
N SER A 92 -8.77 28.21 -0.46
CA SER A 92 -9.63 27.08 -0.82
C SER A 92 -10.56 26.65 0.33
N VAL A 93 -10.28 27.08 1.55
CA VAL A 93 -11.10 26.80 2.75
C VAL A 93 -11.51 28.07 3.51
N SER A 94 -11.33 29.26 2.92
CA SER A 94 -11.56 30.55 3.60
C SER A 94 -13.03 30.88 3.83
N THR A 95 -13.92 30.37 2.99
CA THR A 95 -15.37 30.58 3.08
C THR A 95 -16.11 29.25 3.01
N THR A 96 -17.35 29.20 3.49
CA THR A 96 -18.21 28.02 3.36
C THR A 96 -18.30 27.55 1.91
N LYS A 97 -18.48 28.48 0.96
CA LYS A 97 -18.57 28.16 -0.47
C LYS A 97 -17.28 27.53 -1.01
N ASN A 98 -16.12 28.12 -0.72
CA ASN A 98 -14.82 27.60 -1.16
C ASN A 98 -14.54 26.24 -0.54
N SER A 99 -14.78 26.11 0.77
CA SER A 99 -14.60 24.87 1.51
C SER A 99 -15.49 23.75 0.97
N THR A 100 -16.77 24.01 0.71
CA THR A 100 -17.69 23.02 0.11
C THR A 100 -17.19 22.53 -1.25
N LEU A 101 -16.72 23.43 -2.12
CA LEU A 101 -16.18 23.04 -3.43
C LEU A 101 -14.88 22.23 -3.30
N THR A 102 -14.00 22.63 -2.37
CA THR A 102 -12.75 21.91 -2.08
C THR A 102 -13.02 20.49 -1.62
N TRP A 103 -13.93 20.31 -0.65
CA TRP A 103 -14.29 18.97 -0.17
C TRP A 103 -14.97 18.12 -1.24
N HIS A 104 -15.83 18.72 -2.08
CA HIS A 104 -16.40 18.01 -3.22
C HIS A 104 -15.30 17.50 -4.17
N ARG A 105 -14.32 18.34 -4.54
CA ARG A 105 -13.20 17.94 -5.40
C ARG A 105 -12.35 16.82 -4.78
N ILE A 106 -12.08 16.89 -3.49
CA ILE A 106 -11.36 15.83 -2.76
C ILE A 106 -12.16 14.52 -2.80
N ALA A 107 -13.46 14.58 -2.52
CA ALA A 107 -14.33 13.41 -2.54
C ALA A 107 -14.39 12.76 -3.94
N GLU A 108 -14.55 13.55 -5.00
CA GLU A 108 -14.57 13.03 -6.38
C GLU A 108 -13.22 12.46 -6.80
N ALA A 109 -12.10 13.09 -6.42
CA ALA A 109 -10.76 12.57 -6.69
C ALA A 109 -10.53 11.22 -6.01
N MET A 110 -10.97 11.08 -4.75
CA MET A 110 -10.92 9.80 -4.03
C MET A 110 -11.82 8.75 -4.67
N LEU A 111 -13.05 9.12 -5.04
CA LEU A 111 -14.00 8.21 -5.69
C LEU A 111 -13.42 7.66 -7.00
N PHE A 112 -12.84 8.53 -7.83
CA PHE A 112 -12.18 8.12 -9.07
C PHE A 112 -11.00 7.17 -8.82
N ALA A 113 -10.11 7.52 -7.89
CA ALA A 113 -8.96 6.69 -7.56
C ALA A 113 -9.38 5.31 -7.01
N TYR A 114 -10.37 5.28 -6.12
CA TYR A 114 -10.91 4.02 -5.57
C TYR A 114 -11.64 3.19 -6.62
N GLY A 115 -12.25 3.82 -7.63
CA GLY A 115 -12.84 3.11 -8.78
C GLY A 115 -11.84 2.22 -9.52
N LYS A 116 -10.55 2.58 -9.48
CA LYS A 116 -9.47 1.77 -10.07
C LYS A 116 -8.95 0.68 -9.12
N ARG A 117 -9.22 0.76 -7.82
CA ARG A 117 -8.66 -0.15 -6.80
C ARG A 117 -9.01 -1.62 -7.04
N SER A 118 -10.17 -1.92 -7.61
CA SER A 118 -10.58 -3.30 -7.92
C SER A 118 -9.71 -3.98 -8.96
N SER A 119 -8.97 -3.20 -9.77
CA SER A 119 -7.99 -3.72 -10.73
C SER A 119 -6.60 -3.99 -10.14
N LEU A 120 -6.38 -3.64 -8.86
CA LEU A 120 -5.14 -3.92 -8.14
C LEU A 120 -5.18 -5.30 -7.49
N GLY A 121 -4.02 -5.94 -7.46
CA GLY A 121 -3.79 -7.23 -6.82
C GLY A 121 -2.30 -7.46 -6.63
N ASP A 122 -1.93 -8.70 -6.31
CA ASP A 122 -0.52 -9.09 -6.30
C ASP A 122 0.04 -9.07 -7.74
N PRO A 123 1.08 -8.27 -8.02
CA PRO A 123 1.68 -8.22 -9.36
C PRO A 123 2.25 -9.56 -9.82
N ASP A 124 2.67 -10.41 -8.89
CA ASP A 124 3.22 -11.74 -9.20
C ASP A 124 2.10 -12.71 -9.65
N MET A 125 0.84 -12.37 -9.37
CA MET A 125 -0.36 -13.01 -9.92
C MET A 125 -0.70 -12.42 -11.30
N LYS A 126 0.17 -12.65 -12.29
CA LYS A 126 0.00 -12.42 -13.76
C LYS A 126 -1.30 -11.72 -14.21
N SER A 127 -1.46 -10.42 -13.99
CA SER A 127 -2.59 -9.67 -14.55
C SER A 127 -2.11 -8.50 -15.41
N GLN A 128 -2.60 -8.42 -16.66
CA GLN A 128 -2.28 -7.34 -17.60
C GLN A 128 -2.87 -5.99 -17.16
N SER A 129 -3.94 -6.01 -16.35
CA SER A 129 -4.57 -4.83 -15.74
C SER A 129 -3.62 -4.05 -14.81
N PHE A 130 -2.68 -4.76 -14.17
CA PHE A 130 -1.69 -4.17 -13.26
C PHE A 130 -0.73 -3.22 -13.98
N LYS A 131 -0.21 -3.62 -15.14
CA LYS A 131 0.76 -2.80 -15.91
C LYS A 131 0.14 -1.48 -16.37
N ASN A 132 -1.06 -1.55 -16.92
CA ASN A 132 -1.77 -0.38 -17.44
C ASN A 132 -2.05 0.67 -16.35
N LEU A 133 -2.30 0.26 -15.10
CA LEU A 133 -2.58 1.19 -14.00
C LEU A 133 -1.32 1.87 -13.46
N ILE A 134 -0.21 1.13 -13.37
CA ILE A 134 1.09 1.72 -13.01
C ILE A 134 1.54 2.68 -14.11
N ASP A 135 1.40 2.30 -15.38
CA ASP A 135 1.64 3.18 -16.52
C ASP A 135 0.73 4.41 -16.45
N GLU A 136 -0.57 4.30 -16.12
CA GLU A 136 -1.46 5.47 -15.94
C GLU A 136 -0.99 6.42 -14.82
N VAL A 137 -0.51 5.87 -13.70
CA VAL A 137 0.02 6.64 -12.56
C VAL A 137 1.33 7.34 -12.92
N GLU A 138 2.22 6.67 -13.65
CA GLU A 138 3.51 7.21 -14.09
C GLU A 138 3.35 8.20 -15.25
N LEU A 139 2.51 7.89 -16.25
CA LEU A 139 2.22 8.74 -17.42
C LEU A 139 1.45 10.00 -17.06
N HIS A 140 0.71 10.04 -15.94
CA HIS A 140 0.11 11.29 -15.46
C HIS A 140 1.14 12.33 -15.01
N ASN A 141 2.42 11.96 -14.87
CA ASN A 141 3.51 12.93 -14.78
C ASN A 141 3.85 13.58 -16.14
N ASP A 142 3.51 12.95 -17.28
CA ASP A 142 3.87 13.39 -18.64
C ASP A 142 2.72 14.03 -19.46
N VAL A 143 1.45 13.95 -18.99
CA VAL A 143 0.30 14.59 -19.68
C VAL A 143 0.34 16.14 -19.60
N VAL A 144 1.37 16.72 -18.99
CA VAL A 144 1.59 18.17 -18.84
C VAL A 144 2.01 18.88 -20.15
N LYS A 145 2.00 18.20 -21.32
CA LYS A 145 2.34 18.86 -22.59
C LYS A 145 1.19 19.24 -23.51
N ASN A 146 -0.06 18.78 -23.29
CA ASN A 146 -1.14 19.01 -24.26
C ASN A 146 -2.51 19.40 -23.66
N LEU A 147 -2.51 20.10 -22.52
CA LEU A 147 -3.62 20.97 -22.09
C LEU A 147 -3.03 22.30 -21.64
#